data_AF-A0A5R9ABH7-F1
#
_entry.id   AF-A0A5R9ABH7-F1
#
_cell.length_a   1.000
_cell.length_b   1.000
_cell.length_c   1.000
_cell.angle_alpha   90.00
_cell.angle_beta   90.00
_cell.angle_gamma   90.00
#
_symmetry.space_group_name_H-M   'P 1'
#
loop_
_entity.id
_entity.type
_entity.pdbx_description
1 polymer ?
#
loop_
_entity_poly.entity_id
_entity_poly.type
_entity_poly.pdbx_seq_one_letter_code
_entity_poly.pdbx_strand_id
1 'polypeptide(L)'
;MIKWLGALVGFFVRGLSGAVLGFFAGSIIDGFFGNNKSSARTVFQDYTRPNVSPADFELNLLSLCSIVIKADGQVSQSEMDYVRQYFVGTYGKDKANTIFRTFNEVNKKREISAQDTCRFLVQRTRYEVRLQLLHFLFGIAQADGSISNPEIQKIREISGYLKVSLNEFESIKAMFIKSADNSYKILDVDKSATDAEIKKAYRVMAKKYHPDLVNTKDEAIKKGAEEKFKQVQAAYETIQKERGLN
;
A
#
# COMPACT_ATOMS: atom_id res chain seq x y z
N MET A 1 -10.66 -11.01 15.48
CA MET A 1 -9.84 -12.24 15.39
C MET A 1 -9.33 -12.50 13.97
N ILE A 2 -10.11 -12.14 12.94
CA ILE A 2 -9.80 -12.39 11.53
C ILE A 2 -8.55 -11.64 11.04
N LYS A 3 -8.28 -10.42 11.51
CA LYS A 3 -7.02 -9.70 11.23
C LYS A 3 -5.73 -10.45 11.60
N TRP A 4 -5.68 -11.10 12.77
CA TRP A 4 -4.51 -11.89 13.17
C TRP A 4 -4.45 -13.21 12.41
N LEU A 5 -5.60 -13.78 12.07
CA LEU A 5 -5.71 -14.98 11.24
C LEU A 5 -5.21 -14.71 9.81
N GLY A 6 -5.61 -13.57 9.23
CA GLY A 6 -5.12 -13.10 7.96
C GLY A 6 -3.62 -12.86 8.00
N ALA A 7 -3.10 -12.20 9.05
CA ALA A 7 -1.66 -12.01 9.22
C ALA A 7 -0.90 -13.34 9.28
N LEU A 8 -1.46 -14.33 9.95
CA LEU A 8 -0.85 -15.64 10.11
C LEU A 8 -0.87 -16.41 8.76
N VAL A 9 -2.00 -16.42 8.05
CA VAL A 9 -2.13 -17.01 6.70
C VAL A 9 -1.19 -16.32 5.70
N GLY A 10 -1.17 -15.00 5.72
CA GLY A 10 -0.30 -14.21 4.86
C GLY A 10 1.18 -14.47 5.15
N PHE A 11 1.57 -14.64 6.42
CA PHE A 11 2.94 -15.00 6.78
C PHE A 11 3.39 -16.29 6.11
N PHE A 12 2.54 -17.32 6.10
CA PHE A 12 2.85 -18.60 5.46
C PHE A 12 2.94 -18.51 3.92
N VAL A 13 2.22 -17.59 3.29
CA VAL A 13 2.20 -17.44 1.83
C VAL A 13 3.35 -16.56 1.30
N ARG A 14 3.72 -15.49 2.01
CA ARG A 14 4.67 -14.47 1.50
C ARG A 14 5.67 -13.96 2.54
N GLY A 15 5.88 -14.73 3.62
CA GLY A 15 6.75 -14.33 4.73
C GLY A 15 6.23 -13.05 5.41
N LEU A 16 7.14 -12.26 5.96
CA LEU A 16 6.80 -11.04 6.72
C LEU A 16 5.92 -10.04 5.92
N SER A 17 6.16 -9.92 4.60
CA SER A 17 5.35 -9.08 3.71
C SER A 17 3.92 -9.60 3.53
N GLY A 18 3.76 -10.92 3.51
CA GLY A 18 2.46 -11.56 3.47
C GLY A 18 1.72 -11.42 4.80
N ALA A 19 2.44 -11.44 5.92
CA ALA A 19 1.84 -11.24 7.23
C ALA A 19 1.22 -9.85 7.39
N VAL A 20 1.94 -8.83 6.91
CA VAL A 20 1.43 -7.46 6.86
C VAL A 20 0.19 -7.40 5.96
N LEU A 21 0.26 -7.92 4.73
CA LEU A 21 -0.87 -8.00 3.79
C LEU A 21 -2.11 -8.68 4.38
N GLY A 22 -1.91 -9.83 5.01
CA GLY A 22 -2.98 -10.60 5.59
C GLY A 22 -3.62 -9.92 6.81
N PHE A 23 -2.83 -9.18 7.59
CA PHE A 23 -3.34 -8.33 8.66
C PHE A 23 -4.24 -7.21 8.13
N PHE A 24 -3.80 -6.54 7.05
CA PHE A 24 -4.57 -5.49 6.37
C PHE A 24 -5.85 -6.04 5.73
N ALA A 25 -5.74 -7.14 4.98
CA ALA A 25 -6.88 -7.80 4.34
C ALA A 25 -7.92 -8.26 5.37
N GLY A 26 -7.48 -8.88 6.48
CA GLY A 26 -8.38 -9.27 7.57
C GLY A 26 -9.04 -8.08 8.27
N SER A 27 -8.36 -6.93 8.33
CA SER A 27 -8.93 -5.67 8.86
C SER A 27 -9.94 -5.02 7.91
N ILE A 28 -9.80 -5.20 6.60
CA ILE A 28 -10.74 -4.73 5.56
C ILE A 28 -11.95 -5.67 5.46
N ILE A 29 -11.75 -7.00 5.52
CA ILE A 29 -12.82 -8.01 5.49
C ILE A 29 -13.76 -7.88 6.69
N ASP A 30 -13.21 -7.61 7.88
CA ASP A 30 -13.98 -7.30 9.08
C ASP A 30 -14.92 -6.08 8.88
N GLY A 31 -14.58 -5.16 7.96
CA GLY A 31 -15.40 -4.01 7.60
C GLY A 31 -16.37 -4.20 6.42
N PHE A 32 -16.15 -5.21 5.56
CA PHE A 32 -16.92 -5.39 4.32
C PHE A 32 -17.99 -6.48 4.39
N PHE A 33 -17.82 -7.50 5.24
CA PHE A 33 -18.74 -8.65 5.36
C PHE A 33 -19.56 -8.69 6.67
N GLY A 34 -19.37 -7.70 7.57
CA GLY A 34 -20.19 -7.55 8.77
C GLY A 34 -21.56 -6.92 8.45
N ASN A 35 -22.63 -7.67 8.66
CA ASN A 35 -24.01 -7.35 8.24
C ASN A 35 -24.69 -6.21 9.06
N ASN A 36 -24.00 -5.10 9.33
CA ASN A 36 -24.57 -3.96 10.06
C ASN A 36 -24.27 -2.64 9.34
N LYS A 37 -25.33 -1.95 8.90
CA LYS A 37 -25.33 -0.73 8.05
C LYS A 37 -24.77 0.55 8.70
N SER A 38 -23.90 0.42 9.71
CA SER A 38 -23.39 1.56 10.48
C SER A 38 -22.04 1.27 11.13
N SER A 39 -20.99 0.90 10.37
CA SER A 39 -19.68 0.59 10.98
C SER A 39 -18.49 0.69 10.03
N ALA A 40 -18.23 1.85 9.43
CA ALA A 40 -16.90 2.19 8.91
C ALA A 40 -15.91 2.56 10.03
N ARG A 41 -15.96 1.84 11.16
CA ARG A 41 -15.46 2.31 12.46
C ARG A 41 -14.09 1.79 12.88
N THR A 42 -13.31 1.11 12.03
CA THR A 42 -12.28 0.21 12.59
C THR A 42 -10.95 0.09 11.84
N VAL A 43 -10.45 1.14 11.18
CA VAL A 43 -9.03 1.13 10.74
C VAL A 43 -8.11 1.76 11.79
N PHE A 44 -8.44 2.96 12.29
CA PHE A 44 -7.55 3.69 13.21
C PHE A 44 -8.06 3.81 14.65
N GLN A 45 -9.36 3.67 14.87
CA GLN A 45 -10.00 3.95 16.18
C GLN A 45 -9.66 2.90 17.26
N ASP A 46 -9.37 1.66 16.88
CA ASP A 46 -9.06 0.56 17.81
C ASP A 46 -7.58 0.55 18.28
N TYR A 47 -6.74 1.41 17.71
CA TYR A 47 -5.29 1.32 17.89
C TYR A 47 -4.62 2.58 18.45
N THR A 48 -5.38 3.66 18.64
CA THR A 48 -4.94 4.84 19.39
C THR A 48 -4.93 4.51 20.90
N ARG A 49 -3.88 4.94 21.62
CA ARG A 49 -3.88 4.89 23.09
C ARG A 49 -5.10 5.68 23.64
N PRO A 50 -5.61 5.38 24.84
CA PRO A 50 -6.82 6.02 25.39
C PRO A 50 -6.77 7.56 25.52
N ASN A 51 -5.60 8.19 25.34
CA ASN A 51 -5.39 9.63 25.56
C ASN A 51 -5.15 10.44 24.27
N VAL A 52 -5.58 9.96 23.10
CA VAL A 52 -5.52 10.75 21.86
C VAL A 52 -6.91 11.26 21.53
N SER A 53 -7.09 12.58 21.46
CA SER A 53 -8.33 13.15 20.94
C SER A 53 -8.52 12.76 19.48
N PRO A 54 -9.69 12.23 19.10
CA PRO A 54 -10.16 12.02 17.73
C PRO A 54 -9.45 12.88 16.69
N ALA A 55 -9.78 14.17 16.90
CA ALA A 55 -9.52 15.29 16.03
C ALA A 55 -8.03 15.53 15.79
N ASP A 56 -7.18 15.36 16.81
CA ASP A 56 -5.75 15.64 16.65
C ASP A 56 -5.09 14.58 15.77
N PHE A 57 -5.45 13.30 15.95
CA PHE A 57 -4.95 12.24 15.08
C PHE A 57 -5.36 12.47 13.63
N GLU A 58 -6.63 12.80 13.42
CA GLU A 58 -7.22 13.03 12.09
C GLU A 58 -6.57 14.21 11.37
N LEU A 59 -6.27 15.31 12.08
CA LEU A 59 -5.54 16.46 11.54
C LEU A 59 -4.09 16.11 11.20
N ASN A 60 -3.40 15.34 12.04
CA ASN A 60 -2.03 14.91 11.76
C ASN A 60 -1.98 13.92 10.58
N LEU A 61 -2.97 13.05 10.43
CA LEU A 61 -3.10 12.19 9.25
C LEU A 61 -3.27 13.04 7.99
N LEU A 62 -4.17 14.02 8.02
CA LEU A 62 -4.41 14.90 6.87
C LEU A 62 -3.18 15.76 6.53
N SER A 63 -2.39 16.16 7.53
CA SER A 63 -1.07 16.77 7.34
C SER A 63 -0.11 15.88 6.56
N LEU A 64 0.04 14.61 6.93
CA LEU A 64 0.89 13.68 6.19
C LEU A 64 0.38 13.47 4.75
N CYS A 65 -0.94 13.36 4.55
CA CYS A 65 -1.53 13.26 3.22
C CYS A 65 -1.16 14.48 2.36
N SER A 66 -1.33 15.69 2.90
CA SER A 66 -0.99 16.92 2.18
C SER A 66 0.50 17.03 1.86
N ILE A 67 1.38 16.45 2.67
CA ILE A 67 2.82 16.46 2.41
C ILE A 67 3.15 15.54 1.23
N VAL A 68 2.54 14.36 1.16
CA VAL A 68 2.74 13.40 0.06
C VAL A 68 2.17 13.96 -1.25
N ILE A 69 0.92 14.45 -1.25
CA ILE A 69 0.25 15.02 -2.42
C ILE A 69 1.01 16.23 -3.00
N LYS A 70 1.81 16.93 -2.20
CA LYS A 70 2.59 18.10 -2.65
C LYS A 70 4.03 17.75 -3.02
N ALA A 71 4.43 16.49 -2.96
CA ALA A 71 5.84 16.09 -3.05
C ALA A 71 6.44 16.34 -4.44
N ASP A 72 5.67 16.18 -5.50
CA ASP A 72 6.06 16.41 -6.89
C ASP A 72 5.79 17.85 -7.37
N GLY A 73 5.19 18.68 -6.53
CA GLY A 73 4.81 20.06 -6.82
C GLY A 73 3.48 20.23 -7.56
N GLN A 74 2.78 19.15 -7.92
CA GLN A 74 1.47 19.18 -8.57
C GLN A 74 0.42 18.53 -7.67
N VAL A 75 -0.65 19.26 -7.39
CA VAL A 75 -1.74 18.71 -6.57
C VAL A 75 -2.69 17.92 -7.47
N SER A 76 -2.68 16.60 -7.33
CA SER A 76 -3.57 15.71 -8.10
C SER A 76 -4.98 15.66 -7.50
N GLN A 77 -6.00 15.91 -8.34
CA GLN A 77 -7.41 15.83 -7.91
C GLN A 77 -7.79 14.41 -7.48
N SER A 78 -7.26 13.38 -8.17
CA SER A 78 -7.53 11.97 -7.86
C SER A 78 -7.05 11.59 -6.46
N GLU A 79 -5.88 12.07 -6.05
CA GLU A 79 -5.36 11.86 -4.69
C GLU A 79 -6.21 12.59 -3.64
N MET A 80 -6.59 13.83 -3.90
CA MET A 80 -7.47 14.61 -3.01
C MET A 80 -8.83 13.92 -2.84
N ASP A 81 -9.39 13.39 -3.92
CA ASP A 81 -10.66 12.67 -3.90
C ASP A 81 -10.54 11.34 -3.15
N TYR A 82 -9.42 10.61 -3.30
CA TYR A 82 -9.14 9.42 -2.52
C TYR A 82 -9.11 9.71 -1.01
N VAL A 83 -8.39 10.77 -0.59
CA VAL A 83 -8.34 11.19 0.82
C VAL A 83 -9.75 11.59 1.29
N ARG A 84 -10.49 12.37 0.50
CA ARG A 84 -11.85 12.78 0.85
C ARG A 84 -12.78 11.58 1.02
N GLN A 85 -12.76 10.64 0.08
CA GLN A 85 -13.58 9.44 0.14
C GLN A 85 -13.24 8.59 1.36
N TYR A 86 -11.95 8.45 1.68
CA TYR A 86 -11.51 7.75 2.89
C TYR A 86 -12.08 8.39 4.17
N PHE A 87 -11.94 9.71 4.33
CA PHE A 87 -12.43 10.42 5.52
C PHE A 87 -13.96 10.42 5.61
N VAL A 88 -14.67 10.62 4.49
CA VAL A 88 -16.14 10.57 4.46
C VAL A 88 -16.63 9.15 4.78
N GLY A 89 -15.98 8.13 4.20
CA GLY A 89 -16.30 6.73 4.49
C GLY A 89 -16.10 6.40 5.96
N THR A 90 -14.98 6.82 6.55
CA THR A 90 -14.60 6.48 7.93
C THR A 90 -15.40 7.26 8.99
N TYR A 91 -15.62 8.57 8.77
CA TYR A 91 -16.13 9.47 9.79
C TYR A 91 -17.53 10.02 9.52
N GLY A 92 -18.06 9.79 8.31
CA GLY A 92 -19.26 10.46 7.82
C GLY A 92 -18.96 11.85 7.26
N LYS A 93 -19.86 12.33 6.40
CA LYS A 93 -19.68 13.56 5.62
C LYS A 93 -19.46 14.80 6.49
N ASP A 94 -20.23 14.98 7.55
CA ASP A 94 -20.19 16.20 8.37
C ASP A 94 -18.92 16.32 9.21
N LYS A 95 -18.51 15.20 9.84
CA LYS A 95 -17.25 15.15 10.61
C LYS A 95 -16.05 15.33 9.67
N ALA A 96 -16.05 14.66 8.51
CA ALA A 96 -15.01 14.84 7.50
C ALA A 96 -14.88 16.32 7.08
N ASN A 97 -16.00 16.98 6.73
CA ASN A 97 -15.99 18.40 6.36
C ASN A 97 -15.40 19.30 7.45
N THR A 98 -15.69 19.01 8.72
CA THR A 98 -15.12 19.74 9.86
C THR A 98 -13.61 19.55 9.93
N ILE A 99 -13.12 18.31 9.83
CA ILE A 99 -11.68 18.01 9.82
C ILE A 99 -10.96 18.77 8.71
N PHE A 100 -11.48 18.73 7.47
CA PHE A 100 -10.88 19.45 6.34
C PHE A 100 -10.88 20.97 6.53
N ARG A 101 -11.95 21.55 7.10
CA ARG A 101 -12.00 22.98 7.40
C ARG A 101 -10.91 23.37 8.41
N THR A 102 -10.84 22.66 9.52
CA THR A 102 -9.83 22.90 10.56
C THR A 102 -8.42 22.73 10.02
N PHE A 103 -8.18 21.70 9.20
CA PHE A 103 -6.91 21.49 8.54
C PHE A 103 -6.50 22.68 7.66
N ASN A 104 -7.41 23.18 6.83
CA ASN A 104 -7.15 24.31 5.94
C ASN A 104 -6.83 25.60 6.74
N GLU A 105 -7.50 25.82 7.87
CA GLU A 105 -7.19 26.96 8.75
C GLU A 105 -5.81 26.84 9.39
N VAL A 106 -5.43 25.64 9.83
CA VAL A 106 -4.12 25.36 10.41
C VAL A 106 -3.02 25.51 9.37
N ASN A 107 -3.20 24.94 8.18
CA ASN A 107 -2.23 24.97 7.09
C ASN A 107 -1.97 26.40 6.56
N LYS A 108 -2.94 27.33 6.69
CA LYS A 108 -2.73 28.75 6.35
C LYS A 108 -1.85 29.49 7.37
N LYS A 109 -1.84 29.04 8.63
CA LYS A 109 -1.20 29.75 9.75
C LYS A 109 0.21 29.26 10.04
N ARG A 110 0.57 28.04 9.62
CA ARG A 110 1.89 27.46 9.85
C ARG A 110 2.26 26.48 8.74
N GLU A 111 3.55 26.37 8.48
CA GLU A 111 4.09 25.30 7.64
C GLU A 111 3.95 23.95 8.37
N ILE A 112 3.54 22.93 7.63
CA ILE A 112 3.35 21.58 8.16
C ILE A 112 4.68 20.83 8.07
N SER A 113 5.29 20.57 9.22
CA SER A 113 6.49 19.74 9.32
C SER A 113 6.14 18.25 9.41
N ALA A 114 6.72 17.45 8.51
CA ALA A 114 6.59 15.99 8.53
C ALA A 114 7.19 15.41 9.82
N GLN A 115 8.33 15.93 10.27
CA GLN A 115 9.02 15.48 11.46
C GLN A 115 8.18 15.69 12.73
N ASP A 116 7.56 16.87 12.88
CA ASP A 116 6.75 17.20 14.05
C ASP A 116 5.48 16.35 14.11
N THR A 117 4.80 16.24 12.97
CA THR A 117 3.61 15.41 12.79
C THR A 117 3.91 13.96 13.15
N CYS A 118 5.01 13.40 12.64
CA CYS A 118 5.40 12.02 12.93
C CYS A 118 5.81 11.84 14.38
N ARG A 119 6.54 12.79 14.99
CA ARG A 119 6.90 12.76 16.41
C ARG A 119 5.66 12.73 17.31
N PHE A 120 4.64 13.53 17.00
CA PHE A 120 3.36 13.51 17.70
C PHE A 120 2.71 12.12 17.64
N LEU A 121 2.64 11.54 16.43
CA LEU A 121 2.03 10.23 16.18
C LEU A 121 2.79 9.10 16.88
N VAL A 122 4.12 9.05 16.78
CA VAL A 122 4.96 8.01 17.41
C VAL A 122 4.77 7.92 18.92
N GLN A 123 4.55 9.05 19.60
CA GLN A 123 4.32 9.07 21.05
C GLN A 123 2.95 8.50 21.47
N ARG A 124 2.00 8.46 20.54
CA ARG A 124 0.56 8.32 20.81
C ARG A 124 -0.08 7.11 20.13
N THR A 125 0.59 6.54 19.14
CA THR A 125 0.11 5.39 18.39
C THR A 125 0.98 4.17 18.63
N ARG A 126 0.40 2.98 18.43
CA ARG A 126 1.15 1.73 18.43
C ARG A 126 1.91 1.55 17.12
N TYR A 127 2.79 0.55 17.05
CA TYR A 127 3.59 0.35 15.85
C TYR A 127 2.76 0.00 14.61
N GLU A 128 1.73 -0.80 14.81
CA GLU A 128 0.83 -1.30 13.78
C GLU A 128 0.08 -0.15 13.09
N VAL A 129 -0.31 0.87 13.86
CA VAL A 129 -0.91 2.10 13.30
C VAL A 129 0.05 2.81 12.37
N ARG A 130 1.34 2.83 12.70
CA ARG A 130 2.35 3.50 11.89
C ARG A 130 2.56 2.77 10.55
N LEU A 131 2.48 1.43 10.55
CA LEU A 131 2.44 0.63 9.32
C LEU A 131 1.17 0.93 8.51
N GLN A 132 0.01 1.06 9.17
CA GLN A 132 -1.26 1.40 8.51
C GLN A 132 -1.26 2.80 7.89
N LEU A 133 -0.72 3.78 8.61
CA LEU A 133 -0.51 5.13 8.08
C LEU A 133 0.35 5.08 6.83
N LEU A 134 1.47 4.34 6.88
CA LEU A 134 2.37 4.23 5.75
C LEU A 134 1.71 3.55 4.52
N HIS A 135 0.98 2.46 4.73
CA HIS A 135 0.18 1.81 3.69
C HIS A 135 -0.87 2.78 3.11
N PHE A 136 -1.55 3.55 3.94
CA PHE A 136 -2.53 4.53 3.49
C PHE A 136 -1.90 5.62 2.63
N LEU A 137 -0.72 6.12 3.00
CA LEU A 137 0.02 7.12 2.20
C LEU A 137 0.39 6.59 0.81
N PHE A 138 0.81 5.33 0.70
CA PHE A 138 1.01 4.70 -0.61
C PHE A 138 -0.29 4.52 -1.40
N GLY A 139 -1.42 4.26 -0.74
CA GLY A 139 -2.73 4.20 -1.39
C GLY A 139 -3.16 5.53 -1.98
N ILE A 140 -2.82 6.65 -1.33
CA ILE A 140 -3.05 8.00 -1.87
C ILE A 140 -2.21 8.20 -3.13
N ALA A 141 -0.90 8.01 -3.03
CA ALA A 141 0.03 8.23 -4.14
C ALA A 141 -0.23 7.32 -5.36
N GLN A 142 -0.96 6.22 -5.17
CA GLN A 142 -1.33 5.29 -6.25
C GLN A 142 -2.67 5.63 -6.90
N ALA A 143 -3.42 6.61 -6.38
CA ALA A 143 -4.82 6.88 -6.74
C ALA A 143 -5.02 7.26 -8.21
N ASP A 144 -4.02 7.83 -8.86
CA ASP A 144 -4.04 8.18 -10.29
C ASP A 144 -3.50 7.07 -11.21
N GLY A 145 -3.03 5.95 -10.64
CA GLY A 145 -2.51 4.80 -11.37
C GLY A 145 -0.98 4.69 -11.39
N SER A 146 -0.22 5.67 -10.87
CA SER A 146 1.25 5.54 -10.76
C SER A 146 1.83 6.39 -9.64
N ILE A 147 2.77 5.82 -8.88
CA ILE A 147 3.48 6.56 -7.83
C ILE A 147 4.78 7.15 -8.40
N SER A 148 4.97 8.47 -8.24
CA SER A 148 6.17 9.19 -8.66
C SER A 148 7.36 9.01 -7.71
N ASN A 149 8.58 9.21 -8.22
CA ASN A 149 9.80 9.13 -7.39
C ASN A 149 9.82 10.15 -6.22
N PRO A 150 9.42 11.43 -6.40
CA PRO A 150 9.31 12.38 -5.29
C PRO A 150 8.39 11.91 -4.16
N GLU A 151 7.25 11.30 -4.48
CA GLU A 151 6.32 10.75 -3.49
C GLU A 151 6.94 9.57 -2.74
N ILE A 152 7.58 8.62 -3.45
CA ILE A 152 8.28 7.50 -2.82
C ILE A 152 9.32 8.02 -1.82
N GLN A 153 10.10 9.02 -2.22
CA GLN A 153 11.13 9.60 -1.37
C GLN A 153 10.52 10.30 -0.15
N LYS A 154 9.39 11.01 -0.33
CA LYS A 154 8.68 11.66 0.77
C LYS A 154 8.06 10.66 1.74
N ILE A 155 7.46 9.58 1.23
CA ILE A 155 6.90 8.50 2.03
C ILE A 155 8.01 7.75 2.78
N ARG A 156 9.19 7.58 2.16
CA ARG A 156 10.37 6.99 2.82
C ARG A 156 10.86 7.86 3.96
N GLU A 157 10.95 9.17 3.78
CA GLU A 157 11.29 10.14 4.82
C GLU A 157 10.29 10.05 6.00
N ILE A 158 8.99 10.06 5.71
CA ILE A 158 7.91 9.89 6.69
C ILE A 158 8.06 8.56 7.44
N SER A 159 8.38 7.44 6.77
CA SER A 159 8.58 6.15 7.43
C SER A 159 9.73 6.20 8.45
N GLY A 160 10.80 6.93 8.15
CA GLY A 160 11.92 7.16 9.04
C GLY A 160 11.48 7.91 10.30
N TYR A 161 10.72 8.99 10.15
CA TYR A 161 10.18 9.74 11.30
C TYR A 161 9.13 8.97 12.10
N LEU A 162 8.34 8.12 11.43
CA LEU A 162 7.44 7.18 12.08
C LEU A 162 8.18 6.02 12.76
N LYS A 163 9.52 5.94 12.68
CA LYS A 163 10.33 4.83 13.19
C LYS A 163 9.83 3.47 12.68
N VAL A 164 9.47 3.41 11.40
CA VAL A 164 9.20 2.18 10.66
C VAL A 164 10.50 1.69 10.06
N SER A 165 10.79 0.38 10.15
CA SER A 165 12.02 -0.17 9.59
C SER A 165 12.04 -0.07 8.07
N LEU A 166 13.24 0.02 7.48
CA LEU A 166 13.41 0.04 6.03
C LEU A 166 12.80 -1.22 5.36
N ASN A 167 12.92 -2.38 6.01
CA ASN A 167 12.38 -3.64 5.49
C ASN A 167 10.84 -3.64 5.42
N GLU A 168 10.19 -3.05 6.41
CA GLU A 168 8.73 -2.92 6.42
C GLU A 168 8.25 -1.85 5.45
N PHE A 169 9.00 -0.74 5.30
CA PHE A 169 8.77 0.23 4.24
C PHE A 169 8.83 -0.44 2.86
N GLU A 170 9.90 -1.20 2.57
CA GLU A 170 10.05 -1.91 1.29
C GLU A 170 8.95 -2.96 1.07
N SER A 171 8.56 -3.67 2.13
CA SER A 171 7.44 -4.62 2.09
C SER A 171 6.12 -3.94 1.77
N ILE A 172 5.88 -2.75 2.32
CA ILE A 172 4.66 -1.97 2.06
C ILE A 172 4.70 -1.38 0.66
N LYS A 173 5.82 -0.78 0.25
CA LYS A 173 6.03 -0.24 -1.10
C LYS A 173 5.74 -1.30 -2.17
N ALA A 174 6.19 -2.54 -1.95
CA ALA A 174 5.97 -3.66 -2.87
C ALA A 174 4.50 -4.10 -3.03
N MET A 175 3.59 -3.61 -2.17
CA MET A 175 2.15 -3.84 -2.35
C MET A 175 1.54 -2.93 -3.42
N PHE A 176 2.12 -1.75 -3.64
CA PHE A 176 1.60 -0.73 -4.55
C PHE A 176 2.43 -0.66 -5.83
N ILE A 177 3.75 -0.73 -5.69
CA ILE A 177 4.68 -0.73 -6.79
C ILE A 177 5.09 -2.16 -7.06
N LYS A 178 4.73 -2.69 -8.22
CA LYS A 178 5.34 -3.92 -8.73
C LYS A 178 6.82 -3.62 -8.97
N SER A 179 7.67 -3.92 -8.00
CA SER A 179 9.11 -3.74 -8.18
C SER A 179 9.59 -4.69 -9.28
N ALA A 180 10.46 -4.18 -10.14
CA ALA A 180 11.15 -5.04 -11.10
C ALA A 180 11.93 -6.15 -10.36
N ASP A 181 12.43 -5.90 -9.15
CA ASP A 181 13.04 -6.91 -8.27
C ASP A 181 12.11 -8.11 -8.01
N ASN A 182 10.82 -7.87 -7.79
CA ASN A 182 9.84 -8.94 -7.68
C ASN A 182 9.56 -9.58 -9.04
N SER A 183 9.62 -8.82 -10.13
CA SER A 183 9.55 -9.36 -11.48
C SER A 183 10.70 -10.30 -11.82
N TYR A 184 11.94 -9.99 -11.46
CA TYR A 184 13.10 -10.87 -11.64
C TYR A 184 12.91 -12.16 -10.85
N LYS A 185 12.42 -12.06 -9.60
CA LYS A 185 12.05 -13.23 -8.78
C LYS A 185 10.91 -14.05 -9.37
N ILE A 186 9.89 -13.42 -9.97
CA ILE A 186 8.80 -14.13 -10.65
C ILE A 186 9.33 -14.92 -11.85
N LEU A 187 10.32 -14.38 -12.57
CA LEU A 187 11.03 -15.05 -13.66
C LEU A 187 12.13 -16.00 -13.18
N ASP A 188 12.33 -16.15 -11.86
CA ASP A 188 13.38 -16.97 -11.24
C ASP A 188 14.79 -16.64 -11.76
N VAL A 189 15.08 -15.34 -11.88
CA VAL A 189 16.39 -14.81 -12.27
C VAL A 189 16.86 -13.75 -11.28
N ASP A 190 18.18 -13.57 -11.20
CA ASP A 190 18.77 -12.49 -10.41
C ASP A 190 18.60 -11.14 -11.14
N LYS A 191 18.57 -10.03 -10.39
CA LYS A 191 18.51 -8.68 -10.99
C LYS A 191 19.75 -8.38 -11.85
N SER A 192 20.89 -9.01 -11.56
CA SER A 192 22.12 -8.91 -12.34
C SER A 192 22.12 -9.75 -13.62
N ALA A 193 21.07 -10.56 -13.86
CA ALA A 193 20.96 -11.37 -15.07
C ALA A 193 21.00 -10.50 -16.33
N THR A 194 21.59 -11.03 -17.39
CA THR A 194 21.65 -10.39 -18.71
C THR A 194 20.28 -10.40 -19.39
N ASP A 195 20.08 -9.50 -20.36
CA ASP A 195 18.81 -9.41 -21.09
C ASP A 195 18.48 -10.70 -21.86
N ALA A 196 19.52 -11.40 -22.32
CA ALA A 196 19.38 -12.70 -22.96
C ALA A 196 18.85 -13.77 -21.99
N GLU A 197 19.35 -13.79 -20.75
CA GLU A 197 18.91 -14.72 -19.70
C GLU A 197 17.45 -14.44 -19.30
N ILE A 198 17.08 -13.17 -19.17
CA ILE A 198 15.70 -12.76 -18.86
C ILE A 198 14.74 -13.17 -19.97
N LYS A 199 15.09 -12.90 -21.24
CA LYS A 199 14.29 -13.32 -22.41
C LYS A 199 14.14 -14.85 -22.45
N LYS A 200 15.19 -15.59 -22.12
CA LYS A 200 15.18 -17.05 -22.05
C LYS A 200 14.26 -17.54 -20.93
N ALA A 201 14.40 -17.01 -19.72
CA ALA A 201 13.60 -17.38 -18.56
C ALA A 201 12.10 -17.13 -18.79
N TYR A 202 11.76 -15.96 -19.35
CA TYR A 202 10.39 -15.64 -19.76
C TYR A 202 9.80 -16.69 -20.71
N ARG A 203 10.50 -17.03 -21.81
CA ARG A 203 10.02 -18.03 -22.78
C ARG A 203 9.80 -19.40 -22.14
N VAL A 204 10.69 -19.81 -21.24
CA VAL A 204 10.58 -21.09 -20.52
C VAL A 204 9.35 -21.10 -19.62
N MET A 205 9.15 -20.06 -18.82
CA MET A 205 8.00 -19.97 -17.92
C MET A 205 6.67 -19.80 -18.66
N ALA A 206 6.64 -18.96 -19.70
CA ALA A 206 5.47 -18.76 -20.55
C ALA A 206 5.01 -20.09 -21.17
N LYS A 207 5.95 -20.90 -21.69
CA LYS A 207 5.64 -22.23 -22.21
C LYS A 207 5.16 -23.19 -21.13
N LYS A 208 5.72 -23.11 -19.92
CA LYS A 208 5.36 -24.00 -18.79
C LYS A 208 3.94 -23.77 -18.28
N TYR A 209 3.49 -22.51 -18.25
CA TYR A 209 2.19 -22.13 -17.67
C TYR A 209 1.14 -21.74 -18.72
N HIS A 210 1.43 -21.87 -20.01
CA HIS A 210 0.49 -21.49 -21.07
C HIS A 210 -0.84 -22.26 -20.94
N PRO A 211 -2.00 -21.60 -20.99
CA PRO A 211 -3.30 -22.25 -20.80
C PRO A 211 -3.54 -23.41 -21.78
N ASP A 212 -3.07 -23.28 -23.02
CA ASP A 212 -3.22 -24.33 -24.05
C ASP A 212 -2.26 -25.52 -23.88
N LEU A 213 -1.19 -25.38 -23.09
CA LEU A 213 -0.21 -26.44 -22.85
C LEU A 213 -0.46 -27.21 -21.54
N VAL A 214 -1.25 -26.63 -20.63
CA VAL A 214 -1.63 -27.27 -19.36
C VAL A 214 -2.85 -28.17 -19.58
N ASN A 215 -2.58 -29.36 -20.13
CA ASN A 215 -3.60 -30.40 -20.39
C ASN A 215 -3.91 -31.22 -19.14
N THR A 216 -4.74 -30.67 -18.26
CA THR A 216 -5.30 -31.36 -17.10
C THR A 216 -6.82 -31.18 -17.02
N LYS A 217 -7.52 -32.16 -16.44
CA LYS A 217 -8.96 -32.08 -16.15
C LYS A 217 -9.25 -31.37 -14.83
N ASP A 218 -8.23 -31.09 -14.03
CA ASP A 218 -8.36 -30.39 -12.75
C ASP A 218 -8.45 -28.88 -12.96
N GLU A 219 -9.61 -28.29 -12.65
CA GLU A 219 -9.86 -26.86 -12.80
C GLU A 219 -8.97 -25.99 -11.90
N ALA A 220 -8.60 -26.46 -10.72
CA ALA A 220 -7.74 -25.70 -9.81
C ALA A 220 -6.33 -25.56 -10.39
N ILE A 221 -5.81 -26.61 -11.03
CA ILE A 221 -4.50 -26.58 -11.70
C ILE A 221 -4.54 -25.68 -12.93
N LYS A 222 -5.62 -25.72 -13.72
CA LYS A 222 -5.79 -24.80 -14.86
C LYS A 222 -5.80 -23.33 -14.42
N LYS A 223 -6.59 -23.00 -13.40
CA LYS A 223 -6.69 -21.64 -12.88
C LYS A 223 -5.37 -21.14 -12.30
N GLY A 224 -4.67 -22.00 -11.55
CA GLY A 224 -3.34 -21.68 -11.01
C GLY A 224 -2.30 -21.43 -12.11
N ALA A 225 -2.32 -22.22 -13.18
CA ALA A 225 -1.44 -21.99 -14.33
C ALA A 225 -1.76 -20.68 -15.06
N GLU A 226 -3.03 -20.36 -15.28
CA GLU A 226 -3.45 -19.12 -15.92
C GLU A 226 -3.04 -17.89 -15.10
N GLU A 227 -3.25 -17.91 -13.79
CA GLU A 227 -2.81 -16.84 -12.88
C GLU A 227 -1.29 -16.70 -12.90
N LYS A 228 -0.55 -17.82 -12.90
CA LYS A 228 0.91 -17.81 -12.97
C LYS A 228 1.41 -17.26 -14.31
N PHE A 229 0.75 -17.59 -15.41
CA PHE A 229 1.07 -17.08 -16.74
C PHE A 229 0.90 -15.55 -16.82
N LYS A 230 -0.22 -15.01 -16.29
CA LYS A 230 -0.46 -13.56 -16.21
C LYS A 230 0.61 -12.86 -15.36
N GLN A 231 1.03 -13.47 -14.25
CA GLN A 231 2.11 -12.93 -13.41
C GLN A 231 3.46 -12.91 -14.16
N VAL A 232 3.79 -13.95 -14.92
CA VAL A 232 5.02 -14.05 -15.71
C VAL A 232 5.05 -13.00 -16.82
N GLN A 233 3.93 -12.77 -17.52
CA GLN A 233 3.82 -11.69 -18.51
C GLN A 233 4.02 -10.31 -17.89
N ALA A 234 3.26 -10.00 -16.82
CA ALA A 234 3.36 -8.71 -16.15
C ALA A 234 4.76 -8.46 -15.58
N ALA A 235 5.43 -9.51 -15.08
CA ALA A 235 6.81 -9.41 -14.62
C ALA A 235 7.77 -9.03 -15.75
N TYR A 236 7.67 -9.72 -16.89
CA TYR A 236 8.51 -9.47 -18.05
C TYR A 236 8.31 -8.05 -18.61
N GLU A 237 7.06 -7.59 -18.74
CA GLU A 237 6.75 -6.22 -19.17
C GLU A 237 7.37 -5.15 -18.25
N THR A 238 7.30 -5.36 -16.93
CA THR A 238 7.93 -4.44 -15.96
C THR A 238 9.45 -4.40 -16.14
N ILE A 239 10.10 -5.55 -16.34
CA ILE A 239 11.55 -5.60 -16.58
C ILE A 239 11.92 -4.94 -17.91
N GLN A 240 11.12 -5.14 -18.95
CA GLN A 240 11.33 -4.49 -20.24
C GLN A 240 11.29 -2.96 -20.12
N LYS A 241 10.32 -2.43 -19.37
CA LYS A 241 10.22 -0.99 -19.09
C LYS A 241 11.40 -0.47 -18.27
N GLU A 242 11.83 -1.21 -17.24
CA GLU A 242 12.99 -0.81 -16.40
C GLU A 242 14.29 -0.76 -17.21
N ARG A 243 14.50 -1.72 -18.13
CA ARG A 243 15.74 -1.87 -18.90
C ARG A 243 15.73 -1.23 -20.29
N GLY A 244 14.61 -0.69 -20.75
CA GLY A 244 14.46 -0.17 -22.10
C GLY A 244 14.54 -1.26 -23.19
N LEU A 245 14.07 -2.47 -22.88
CA LEU A 245 14.04 -3.58 -23.83
C LEU A 245 12.79 -3.49 -24.71
N ASN A 246 12.97 -3.14 -25.98
CA ASN A 246 11.93 -3.24 -27.00
C ASN A 246 11.59 -4.70 -27.34
#